data_AF-A0A7V9RM71-F1
#
_entry.id   AF-A0A7V9RM71-F1
#
_cell.length_a   1.000
_cell.length_b   1.000
_cell.length_c   1.000
_cell.angle_alpha   90.00
_cell.angle_beta   90.00
_cell.angle_gamma   90.00
#
_symmetry.space_group_name_H-M   'P 1'
#
loop_
_entity.id
_entity.type
_entity.pdbx_description
1 polymer ?
#
loop_
_entity_poly.entity_id
_entity_poly.type
_entity_poly.pdbx_seq_one_letter_code
_entity_poly.pdbx_strand_id
1 'polypeptide(L)'
;MAGLEAEGEAIPLVLWVITEELRMLMRVKAHVEAGRPFSTAARENRLWGPREKLVERALARLSLDALESAWMRAADIDRIAKGLRAPRADSDAWLELMELALSIALVKADS
;
A
#
# COMPACT_ATOMS: atom_id res chain seq x y z
N MET A 1 -6.29 7.69 -15.73
CA MET A 1 -5.28 6.63 -15.73
C MET A 1 -4.92 6.13 -17.14
N ALA A 2 -5.57 6.60 -18.21
CA ALA A 2 -5.32 6.18 -19.61
C ALA A 2 -3.99 6.69 -20.25
N GLY A 3 -2.99 7.10 -19.44
CA GLY A 3 -1.75 7.73 -19.92
C GLY A 3 -0.46 7.01 -19.51
N LEU A 4 -0.57 5.88 -18.79
CA LEU A 4 0.58 5.09 -18.30
C LEU A 4 0.57 3.64 -18.83
N GLU A 5 -0.33 3.35 -19.76
CA GLU A 5 -0.68 1.99 -20.20
C GLU A 5 0.25 1.43 -21.27
N ALA A 6 1.30 2.17 -21.67
CA ALA A 6 2.07 1.83 -22.87
C ALA A 6 3.18 0.81 -22.65
N GLU A 7 3.80 0.70 -21.48
CA GLU A 7 5.05 -0.07 -21.35
C GLU A 7 5.11 -0.70 -19.96
N GLY A 8 5.21 -2.04 -19.89
CA GLY A 8 5.38 -2.79 -18.63
C GLY A 8 6.55 -2.33 -17.74
N GLU A 9 7.37 -1.38 -18.20
CA GLU A 9 8.40 -0.67 -17.44
C GLU A 9 7.85 0.19 -16.30
N ALA A 10 6.61 0.70 -16.40
CA ALA A 10 6.01 1.50 -15.34
C ALA A 10 5.59 0.66 -14.13
N ILE A 11 5.24 -0.62 -14.34
CA ILE A 11 4.73 -1.50 -13.28
C ILE A 11 5.74 -1.70 -12.15
N PRO A 12 7.01 -2.07 -12.41
CA PRO A 12 8.02 -2.19 -11.36
C PRO A 12 8.19 -0.92 -10.53
N LEU A 13 8.18 0.26 -11.17
CA LEU A 13 8.34 1.53 -10.46
C LEU A 13 7.14 1.85 -9.59
N VAL A 14 5.92 1.72 -10.13
CA VAL A 14 4.68 2.00 -9.37
C VAL A 14 4.54 0.99 -8.22
N LEU A 15 4.83 -0.28 -8.47
CA LEU A 15 4.81 -1.32 -7.46
C LEU A 15 5.83 -1.04 -6.36
N TRP A 16 7.04 -0.60 -6.71
CA TRP A 16 8.04 -0.18 -5.73
C TRP A 16 7.52 0.97 -4.85
N VAL A 17 6.91 2.01 -5.43
CA VAL A 17 6.33 3.13 -4.66
C VAL A 17 5.23 2.65 -3.71
N ILE A 18 4.31 1.80 -4.17
CA ILE A 18 3.22 1.25 -3.35
C ILE A 18 3.78 0.40 -2.20
N THR A 19 4.79 -0.42 -2.50
CA THR A 19 5.49 -1.27 -1.53
C THR A 19 6.15 -0.44 -0.44
N GLU A 20 6.78 0.68 -0.80
CA GLU A 20 7.36 1.61 0.18
C GLU A 20 6.29 2.29 1.05
N GLU A 21 5.18 2.71 0.46
CA GLU A 21 4.10 3.34 1.20
C GLU A 21 3.42 2.34 2.15
N LEU A 22 3.21 1.09 1.74
CA LEU A 22 2.70 0.00 2.59
C LEU A 22 3.62 -0.25 3.77
N ARG A 23 4.94 -0.31 3.56
CA ARG A 23 5.91 -0.48 4.66
C ARG A 23 5.85 0.68 5.65
N MET A 24 5.74 1.91 5.17
CA MET A 24 5.58 3.08 6.03
C MET A 24 4.29 2.97 6.85
N LEU A 25 3.15 2.66 6.21
CA LEU A 25 1.87 2.50 6.90
C LEU A 25 1.92 1.39 7.95
N MET A 26 2.51 0.23 7.65
CA MET A 26 2.68 -0.87 8.61
C MET A 26 3.52 -0.43 9.82
N ARG A 27 4.66 0.25 9.59
CA ARG A 27 5.51 0.75 10.68
C ARG A 27 4.77 1.73 11.58
N VAL A 28 4.03 2.68 11.00
CA VAL A 28 3.29 3.68 11.76
C VAL A 28 2.08 3.06 12.47
N LYS A 29 1.36 2.12 11.83
CA LYS A 29 0.24 1.40 12.44
C LYS A 29 0.68 0.59 13.65
N ALA A 30 1.74 -0.22 13.51
CA ALA A 30 2.29 -1.02 14.60
C ALA A 30 2.75 -0.16 15.77
N HIS A 31 3.33 1.02 15.49
CA HIS A 31 3.70 1.99 16.52
C HIS A 31 2.47 2.48 17.31
N VAL A 32 1.39 2.84 16.63
CA VAL A 32 0.16 3.33 17.27
C VAL A 32 -0.55 2.21 18.03
N GLU A 33 -0.64 1.00 17.47
CA GLU A 33 -1.25 -0.16 18.15
C GLU A 33 -0.47 -0.59 19.40
N ALA A 34 0.84 -0.34 19.46
CA ALA A 34 1.66 -0.49 20.66
C ALA A 34 1.40 0.60 21.73
N GLY A 35 0.38 1.45 21.55
CA GLY A 35 0.00 2.51 22.50
C GLY A 35 0.90 3.75 22.45
N ARG A 36 1.80 3.86 21.47
CA ARG A 36 2.70 5.01 21.34
C ARG A 36 2.04 6.12 20.50
N PRO A 37 2.33 7.41 20.76
CA PRO A 37 1.69 8.53 20.04
C PRO A 37 2.03 8.57 18.55
N PHE A 38 1.02 8.80 17.70
CA PHE A 38 1.18 8.96 16.24
C PHE A 38 2.22 10.02 15.86
N SER A 39 2.27 11.15 16.58
CA SER A 39 3.21 12.25 16.31
C SER A 39 4.68 11.82 16.38
N THR A 40 5.02 10.83 17.20
CA THR A 40 6.37 10.26 17.28
C THR A 40 6.69 9.48 16.00
N ALA A 41 5.78 8.57 15.61
CA ALA A 41 5.93 7.79 14.38
C ALA A 41 5.93 8.65 13.11
N ALA A 42 5.13 9.73 13.08
CA ALA A 42 5.09 10.70 12.00
C ALA A 42 6.44 11.40 11.82
N ARG A 43 7.06 11.85 12.92
CA ARG A 43 8.41 12.43 12.89
C ARG A 43 9.47 11.43 12.44
N GLU A 44 9.45 10.21 12.97
CA GLU A 44 10.39 9.13 12.60
C GLU A 44 10.31 8.79 11.10
N ASN A 45 9.11 8.86 10.50
CA ASN A 45 8.87 8.59 9.08
C ASN A 45 8.83 9.87 8.20
N ARG A 46 9.24 11.04 8.74
CA ARG A 46 9.28 12.33 8.02
C ARG A 46 7.93 12.72 7.38
N LEU A 47 6.84 12.44 8.08
CA LEU A 47 5.48 12.81 7.68
C LEU A 47 5.14 14.18 8.26
N TRP A 48 4.96 15.18 7.39
CA TRP A 48 4.63 16.54 7.81
C TRP A 48 3.47 17.12 6.99
N GLY A 49 2.77 18.09 7.58
CA GLY A 49 1.80 18.92 6.89
C GLY A 49 0.63 18.10 6.31
N PRO A 50 0.26 18.28 5.03
CA PRO A 50 -0.84 17.54 4.42
C PRO A 50 -0.66 16.01 4.44
N ARG A 51 0.59 15.52 4.31
CA ARG A 51 0.88 14.08 4.29
C ARG A 51 0.61 13.43 5.64
N GLU A 52 0.96 14.12 6.73
CA GLU A 52 0.69 13.67 8.10
C GLU A 52 -0.80 13.40 8.31
N LYS A 53 -1.66 14.37 7.97
CA LYS A 53 -3.13 14.23 8.07
C LYS A 53 -3.72 13.16 7.16
N LEU A 54 -3.09 12.88 6.01
CA LEU A 54 -3.52 11.82 5.11
C LEU A 54 -3.20 10.45 5.69
N VAL A 55 -2.00 10.28 6.23
CA VAL A 55 -1.58 9.03 6.87
C VAL A 55 -2.40 8.77 8.12
N GLU A 56 -2.61 9.77 8.99
CA GLU A 56 -3.42 9.63 10.19
C GLU A 56 -4.83 9.12 9.86
N ARG A 57 -5.48 9.70 8.84
CA ARG A 57 -6.79 9.24 8.36
C ARG A 57 -6.75 7.84 7.77
N ALA A 58 -5.67 7.46 7.08
CA ALA A 58 -5.52 6.11 6.56
C ALA A 58 -5.39 5.07 7.68
N LEU A 59 -4.66 5.40 8.75
CA LEU A 59 -4.47 4.50 9.89
C LEU A 59 -5.74 4.29 10.73
N ALA A 60 -6.65 5.26 10.74
CA ALA A 60 -7.94 5.13 11.39
C ALA A 60 -8.84 4.06 10.74
N ARG A 61 -8.60 3.72 9.47
CA ARG A 61 -9.43 2.80 8.67
C ARG A 61 -8.72 1.50 8.26
N LEU A 62 -7.38 1.45 8.35
CA LEU A 62 -6.59 0.26 8.01
C LEU A 62 -6.13 -0.46 9.27
N SER A 63 -6.36 -1.78 9.35
CA SER A 63 -5.74 -2.66 10.35
C SER A 63 -4.36 -3.14 9.89
N LEU A 64 -3.55 -3.67 10.81
CA LEU A 64 -2.29 -4.34 10.43
C LEU A 64 -2.54 -5.52 9.48
N ASP A 65 -3.53 -6.37 9.78
CA ASP A 65 -3.90 -7.51 8.92
C ASP A 65 -4.27 -7.10 7.49
N ALA A 66 -4.98 -5.96 7.33
CA ALA A 66 -5.31 -5.43 6.01
C ALA A 66 -4.06 -4.96 5.26
N LEU A 67 -3.12 -4.31 5.96
CA LEU A 67 -1.85 -3.88 5.39
C LEU A 67 -0.95 -5.06 5.02
N GLU A 68 -0.91 -6.12 5.84
CA GLU A 68 -0.19 -7.36 5.55
C GLU A 68 -0.80 -8.11 4.36
N SER A 69 -2.13 -8.11 4.25
CA SER A 69 -2.84 -8.68 3.11
C SER A 69 -2.50 -7.93 1.82
N ALA A 70 -2.49 -6.60 1.86
CA ALA A 70 -2.06 -5.74 0.76
C ALA A 70 -0.58 -5.97 0.39
N TRP A 71 0.28 -6.15 1.40
CA TRP A 71 1.70 -6.47 1.22
C TRP A 71 1.90 -7.79 0.46
N MET A 72 1.19 -8.85 0.86
CA MET A 72 1.26 -10.13 0.17
C MET A 72 0.76 -10.02 -1.28
N ARG A 73 -0.30 -9.26 -1.52
CA ARG A 73 -0.83 -9.03 -2.87
C ARG A 73 0.15 -8.25 -3.75
N ALA A 74 0.85 -7.26 -3.20
CA ALA A 74 1.94 -6.57 -3.90
C ALA A 74 3.07 -7.53 -4.34
N ALA A 75 3.42 -8.50 -3.49
CA ALA A 75 4.41 -9.52 -3.83
C ALA A 75 3.91 -10.47 -4.95
N ASP A 76 2.61 -10.77 -4.98
CA ASP A 76 2.01 -11.55 -6.08
C ASP A 76 2.03 -10.76 -7.40
N ILE A 77 1.75 -9.46 -7.36
CA ILE A 77 1.85 -8.55 -8.52
C ILE A 77 3.29 -8.49 -9.06
N ASP A 78 4.29 -8.44 -8.18
CA ASP A 78 5.71 -8.47 -8.59
C ASP A 78 6.06 -9.76 -9.35
N ARG A 79 5.50 -10.91 -8.93
CA ARG A 79 5.71 -12.19 -9.61
C ARG A 79 5.13 -12.16 -11.03
N ILE A 80 3.87 -11.77 -11.18
CA ILE A 80 3.22 -11.74 -12.49
C ILE A 80 3.85 -10.70 -13.42
N ALA A 81 4.27 -9.53 -12.91
CA ALA A 81 5.02 -8.53 -13.67
C ALA A 81 6.36 -9.07 -14.21
N LYS A 82 6.94 -10.06 -13.53
CA LYS A 82 8.15 -10.79 -13.96
C LYS A 82 7.85 -12.02 -14.83
N GLY A 83 6.59 -12.25 -15.21
CA GLY A 83 6.15 -13.42 -15.98
C GLY A 83 6.10 -14.73 -15.18
N LEU A 84 6.12 -14.64 -13.84
CA LEU A 84 6.03 -15.79 -12.95
C LEU A 84 4.57 -16.05 -12.53
N ARG A 85 4.26 -17.29 -12.16
CA ARG A 85 2.94 -17.61 -11.59
C ARG A 85 2.82 -17.06 -10.17
N ALA A 86 1.65 -16.51 -9.86
CA ALA A 86 1.28 -16.10 -8.51
C ALA A 86 0.01 -16.84 -8.05
N PRO A 87 -0.07 -17.26 -6.77
CA PRO A 87 -1.20 -18.03 -6.26
C PRO A 87 -2.49 -17.21 -6.05
N ARG A 88 -2.42 -15.87 -5.98
CA ARG A 88 -3.56 -15.01 -5.61
C ARG A 88 -3.82 -13.85 -6.59
N ALA A 89 -3.23 -13.89 -7.78
CA ALA A 89 -3.34 -12.82 -8.76
C ALA A 89 -3.59 -13.38 -10.16
N ASP A 90 -4.40 -12.66 -10.94
CA ASP A 90 -4.59 -12.91 -12.37
C ASP A 90 -3.30 -12.61 -13.16
N SER A 91 -3.30 -12.93 -14.45
CA SER A 91 -2.23 -12.67 -15.40
C SER A 91 -2.03 -11.20 -15.79
N ASP A 92 -2.97 -10.31 -15.44
CA ASP A 92 -2.88 -8.87 -15.70
C ASP A 92 -2.35 -8.10 -14.47
N ALA A 93 -1.05 -7.80 -14.50
CA ALA A 93 -0.38 -7.06 -13.44
C ALA A 93 -0.90 -5.62 -13.26
N TRP A 94 -1.41 -4.99 -14.31
CA TRP A 94 -1.90 -3.61 -14.23
C TRP A 94 -3.27 -3.56 -13.56
N LEU A 95 -4.16 -4.48 -13.92
CA LEU A 95 -5.47 -4.61 -13.28
C LEU A 95 -5.32 -4.90 -11.78
N GLU A 96 -4.47 -5.87 -11.42
CA GLU A 96 -4.22 -6.24 -10.03
C GLU A 96 -3.62 -5.08 -9.21
N LEU A 97 -2.72 -4.29 -9.82
CA LEU A 97 -2.14 -3.10 -9.21
C LEU A 97 -3.20 -2.02 -8.94
N MET A 98 -4.10 -1.79 -9.91
CA MET A 98 -5.19 -0.84 -9.76
C MET A 98 -6.17 -1.29 -8.67
N GLU A 99 -6.51 -2.57 -8.62
CA GLU A 99 -7.36 -3.13 -7.57
C GLU A 99 -6.72 -3.06 -6.18
N LEU A 100 -5.40 -3.30 -6.07
CA LEU A 100 -4.66 -3.12 -4.83
C LEU A 100 -4.69 -1.65 -4.37
N ALA A 101 -4.45 -0.70 -5.28
CA ALA A 101 -4.50 0.72 -4.95
C ALA A 101 -5.91 1.14 -4.49
N LEU A 102 -6.95 0.65 -5.17
CA LEU A 102 -8.33 0.88 -4.80
C LEU A 102 -8.68 0.27 -3.45
N SER A 103 -8.22 -0.95 -3.14
CA SER A 103 -8.50 -1.58 -1.85
C SER A 103 -7.91 -0.74 -0.72
N ILE A 104 -6.65 -0.30 -0.83
CA ILE A 104 -5.99 0.57 0.16
C ILE A 104 -6.71 1.91 0.29
N ALA A 105 -7.22 2.49 -0.80
CA ALA A 105 -7.92 3.77 -0.79
C ALA A 105 -9.35 3.69 -0.24
N LEU A 106 -10.07 2.59 -0.53
CA LEU A 106 -11.51 2.43 -0.29
C LEU A 106 -11.85 1.66 0.99
N VAL A 107 -10.88 1.12 1.74
CA VAL A 107 -11.19 0.44 3.02
C VAL A 107 -12.06 1.38 3.88
N LYS A 108 -13.33 1.00 4.02
CA LYS A 108 -14.30 1.65 4.88
C LYS A 108 -13.88 1.37 6.32
N ALA A 109 -13.93 2.40 7.16
CA ALA A 109 -13.89 2.19 8.60
C ALA A 109 -15.15 1.38 8.95
N ASP A 110 -14.97 0.13 9.37
CA ASP A 110 -16.04 -0.59 10.03
C ASP A 110 -16.43 0.20 11.29
N SER A 111 -17.73 0.48 11.38
CA SER A 111 -18.38 1.29 12.42
C SER A 111 -18.66 0.45 13.66
#